data_AF-A0A199UUY0-F1
#
_entry.id   AF-A0A199UUY0-F1
#
_cell.length_a   1.000
_cell.length_b   1.000
_cell.length_c   1.000
_cell.angle_alpha   90.00
_cell.angle_beta   90.00
_cell.angle_gamma   90.00
#
_symmetry.space_group_name_H-M   'P 1'
#
loop_
_entity.id
_entity.type
_entity.pdbx_description
1 polymer ?
#
loop_
_entity_poly.entity_id
_entity_poly.type
_entity_poly.pdbx_seq_one_letter_code
_entity_poly.pdbx_strand_id
1 'polypeptide(L)'
;MPLLIKCWSQALENPDSVLPCRKQWFIEIRLRTGIIPEAVTLEHVSKSVAYDRSSAPKDCRVSGWFETPDEDPSTRAAKTVVLSEFSYDLKKSYAQTFDIEGTEAGIINTVRFDFTSNHGSSALTCIYRFRVHGREPSPRAGMALQA
;
A
#
# COMPACT_ATOMS: atom_id res chain seq x y z
N MET A 1 -4.66 -0.64 17.07
CA MET A 1 -5.35 0.61 16.68
C MET A 1 -5.61 0.56 15.17
N PRO A 2 -6.84 0.37 14.67
CA PRO A 2 -7.06 0.42 13.22
C PRO A 2 -7.14 1.88 12.76
N LEU A 3 -6.22 2.28 11.88
CA LEU A 3 -6.26 3.57 11.19
C LEU A 3 -7.46 3.59 10.24
N LEU A 4 -8.39 4.52 10.50
CA LEU A 4 -9.43 4.91 9.55
C LEU A 4 -8.78 5.93 8.60
N ILE A 5 -8.35 5.51 7.41
CA ILE A 5 -7.72 6.42 6.45
C ILE A 5 -8.80 6.93 5.49
N LYS A 6 -9.33 8.12 5.80
CA LYS A 6 -10.18 8.88 4.88
C LYS A 6 -9.25 9.57 3.87
N CYS A 7 -9.19 9.04 2.64
CA CYS A 7 -8.28 9.56 1.62
C CYS A 7 -8.80 10.89 1.06
N TRP A 8 -8.01 11.96 1.17
CA TRP A 8 -8.28 13.28 0.58
C TRP A 8 -7.46 13.43 -0.71
N SER A 9 -8.11 13.90 -1.77
CA SER A 9 -7.49 14.19 -3.07
C SER A 9 -6.91 15.60 -3.05
N GLN A 10 -5.60 15.75 -3.32
CA GLN A 10 -5.04 17.00 -3.81
C GLN A 10 -4.47 16.73 -5.20
N ALA A 11 -5.30 16.95 -6.23
CA ALA A 11 -4.79 17.10 -7.58
C ALA A 11 -4.19 18.50 -7.68
N LEU A 12 -2.91 18.57 -8.03
CA LEU A 12 -2.15 19.80 -8.24
C LEU A 12 -2.93 20.79 -9.13
N GLU A 13 -3.16 21.99 -8.60
CA GLU A 13 -3.58 23.17 -9.36
C GLU A 13 -2.46 23.55 -10.34
N ASN A 14 -2.67 23.34 -11.65
CA ASN A 14 -2.01 24.11 -12.72
C ASN A 14 -2.91 24.06 -13.98
N PRO A 15 -3.48 25.20 -14.41
CA PRO A 15 -4.50 25.22 -15.47
C PRO A 15 -4.01 24.99 -16.91
N ASP A 16 -2.71 24.84 -17.19
CA ASP A 16 -2.18 24.89 -18.57
C ASP A 16 -1.39 23.66 -19.04
N SER A 17 -1.65 22.45 -18.52
CA SER A 17 -1.07 21.24 -19.11
C SER A 17 -2.11 20.15 -19.36
N VAL A 18 -2.45 19.94 -20.63
CA VAL A 18 -3.22 18.76 -21.09
C VAL A 18 -2.30 17.55 -21.08
N LEU A 19 -1.92 17.12 -19.87
CA LEU A 19 -1.41 15.78 -19.64
C LEU A 19 -2.64 14.87 -19.47
N PRO A 20 -2.65 13.64 -20.03
CA PRO A 20 -3.63 12.66 -19.64
C PRO A 20 -3.36 12.29 -18.18
N CYS A 21 -3.96 13.04 -17.25
CA CYS A 21 -3.94 12.77 -15.82
C CYS A 21 -4.65 11.43 -15.60
N ARG A 22 -3.90 10.34 -15.70
CA ARG A 22 -4.27 9.09 -15.03
C ARG A 22 -4.42 9.47 -13.57
N LYS A 23 -5.66 9.44 -13.05
CA LYS A 23 -5.95 9.69 -11.63
C LYS A 23 -5.24 8.61 -10.81
N GLN A 24 -3.99 8.87 -10.46
CA GLN A 24 -3.15 7.95 -9.71
C GLN A 24 -3.08 8.46 -8.29
N TRP A 25 -3.66 7.68 -7.38
CA TRP A 25 -3.77 8.00 -5.98
C TRP A 25 -2.79 7.14 -5.21
N PHE A 26 -2.24 7.69 -4.13
CA PHE A 26 -1.32 6.93 -3.29
C PHE A 26 -1.43 7.32 -1.82
N ILE A 27 -1.10 6.38 -0.95
CA ILE A 27 -0.98 6.58 0.50
C ILE A 27 0.37 6.02 0.92
N GLU A 28 1.12 6.80 1.69
CA GLU A 28 2.39 6.37 2.28
C GLU A 28 2.21 6.13 3.78
N ILE A 29 2.73 5.00 4.24
CA ILE A 29 2.53 4.50 5.60
C ILE A 29 3.89 4.12 6.14
N ARG A 30 4.36 4.87 7.14
CA ARG A 30 5.53 4.50 7.93
C ARG A 30 5.11 3.52 9.03
N LEU A 31 5.70 2.35 9.02
CA LEU A 31 5.51 1.29 10.00
C LEU A 31 6.23 1.66 11.29
N ARG A 32 5.77 1.05 12.40
CA ARG A 32 6.36 1.27 13.72
C ARG A 32 7.79 0.73 13.82
N THR A 33 8.05 -0.38 13.16
CA THR A 33 9.33 -1.08 13.15
C THR A 33 9.62 -1.58 11.73
N GLY A 34 10.89 -1.88 11.45
CA GLY A 34 11.27 -2.57 10.23
C GLY A 34 10.76 -4.01 10.27
N ILE A 35 10.03 -4.44 9.25
CA ILE A 35 9.49 -5.79 9.13
C ILE A 35 9.86 -6.40 7.78
N ILE A 36 9.87 -7.72 7.72
CA ILE A 36 9.90 -8.48 6.47
C ILE A 36 8.44 -8.70 6.07
N PRO A 37 7.95 -8.05 4.99
CA PRO A 37 6.54 -8.07 4.64
C PRO A 37 6.17 -9.42 4.03
N GLU A 38 5.05 -10.00 4.45
CA GLU A 38 4.59 -11.33 4.01
C GLU A 38 3.27 -11.28 3.28
N ALA A 39 2.37 -10.39 3.71
CA ALA A 39 1.07 -10.24 3.09
C ALA A 39 0.51 -8.85 3.38
N VAL A 40 -0.44 -8.43 2.55
CA VAL A 40 -1.22 -7.21 2.74
C VAL A 40 -2.69 -7.55 2.74
N THR A 41 -3.45 -6.92 3.63
CA THR A 41 -4.91 -7.04 3.63
C THR A 41 -5.55 -5.71 3.31
N LEU A 42 -6.40 -5.71 2.30
CA LEU A 42 -7.27 -4.60 1.97
C LEU A 42 -8.70 -4.94 2.35
N GLU A 43 -9.35 -4.02 3.05
CA GLU A 43 -10.72 -4.16 3.50
C GLU A 43 -11.59 -3.01 3.03
N HIS A 44 -12.83 -3.35 2.67
CA HIS A 44 -13.89 -2.43 2.32
C HIS A 44 -15.17 -2.74 3.10
N VAL A 45 -16.16 -1.85 3.03
CA VAL A 45 -17.48 -2.10 3.63
C VAL A 45 -18.10 -3.39 3.07
N SER A 46 -18.74 -4.17 3.94
CA SER A 46 -19.39 -5.44 3.56
C SER A 46 -20.68 -5.20 2.77
N LYS A 47 -21.11 -6.21 1.99
CA LYS A 47 -22.38 -6.16 1.22
C LYS A 47 -23.59 -5.97 2.13
N SER A 48 -23.53 -6.46 3.37
CA SER A 48 -24.61 -6.36 4.33
C SER A 48 -24.81 -4.95 4.89
N VAL A 49 -23.79 -4.08 4.78
CA VAL A 49 -23.79 -2.74 5.39
C VAL A 49 -24.01 -1.64 4.36
N ALA A 50 -23.52 -1.80 3.13
CA ALA A 50 -23.69 -0.78 2.08
C ALA A 50 -24.14 -1.39 0.75
N TYR A 51 -25.14 -0.74 0.14
CA TYR A 51 -25.69 -1.11 -1.16
C TYR A 51 -24.73 -0.79 -2.31
N ASP A 52 -24.02 0.34 -2.22
CA ASP A 52 -23.03 0.74 -3.22
C ASP A 52 -21.59 0.58 -2.69
N ARG A 53 -20.79 -0.14 -3.48
CA ARG A 53 -19.36 -0.42 -3.23
C ARG A 53 -18.49 -0.04 -4.43
N SER A 54 -19.04 0.69 -5.40
CA SER A 54 -18.35 1.16 -6.61
C SER A 54 -17.14 2.06 -6.28
N SER A 55 -17.14 2.67 -5.10
CA SER A 55 -16.03 3.49 -4.57
C SER A 55 -14.82 2.68 -4.09
N ALA A 56 -14.90 1.35 -3.98
CA ALA A 56 -13.75 0.56 -3.60
C ALA A 56 -12.62 0.70 -4.64
N PRO A 57 -11.35 0.73 -4.23
CA PRO A 57 -10.25 0.68 -5.18
C PRO A 57 -10.30 -0.65 -5.93
N LYS A 58 -9.86 -0.64 -7.18
CA LYS A 58 -9.79 -1.84 -8.01
C LYS A 58 -8.34 -2.21 -8.25
N ASP A 59 -7.65 -1.49 -9.13
CA ASP A 59 -6.26 -1.81 -9.51
C ASP A 59 -5.29 -1.15 -8.54
N CYS A 60 -4.63 -1.99 -7.74
CA CYS A 60 -3.79 -1.59 -6.63
C CYS A 60 -2.36 -2.11 -6.79
N ARG A 61 -1.40 -1.32 -6.29
CA ARG A 61 0.01 -1.70 -6.22
C ARG A 61 0.57 -1.30 -4.85
N VAL A 62 1.32 -2.20 -4.26
CA VAL A 62 2.03 -1.96 -3.00
C VAL A 62 3.51 -1.99 -3.27
N SER A 63 4.20 -0.94 -2.85
CA SER A 63 5.65 -0.83 -2.89
C SER A 63 6.18 -0.57 -1.48
N GLY A 64 7.42 -0.94 -1.21
CA GLY A 64 8.06 -0.72 0.10
C GLY A 64 9.53 -0.38 -0.04
N TRP A 65 10.07 0.29 0.98
CA TRP A 65 11.49 0.56 1.12
C TRP A 65 11.86 0.67 2.60
N PHE A 66 13.15 0.63 2.87
CA PHE A 66 13.72 0.98 4.17
C PHE A 66 14.21 2.42 4.11
N GLU A 67 13.70 3.26 5.00
CA GLU A 67 14.06 4.68 5.13
C GLU A 67 14.81 4.91 6.44
N THR A 68 16.06 5.36 6.36
CA THR A 68 16.82 5.85 7.51
C THR A 68 16.75 7.38 7.63
N PRO A 69 16.88 7.95 8.85
CA PRO A 69 16.77 9.40 9.05
C PRO A 69 17.78 10.25 8.28
N ASP A 70 18.96 9.69 8.00
CA ASP A 70 20.08 10.37 7.34
C ASP A 70 20.11 10.17 5.82
N GLU A 71 19.13 9.45 5.26
CA GLU A 71 19.10 9.15 3.82
C GLU A 71 18.56 10.30 2.97
N ASP A 72 19.22 10.53 1.84
CA ASP A 72 18.75 11.48 0.83
C ASP A 72 17.46 10.95 0.15
N PRO A 73 16.35 11.72 0.20
CA PRO A 73 15.09 11.38 -0.47
C PRO A 73 15.23 11.09 -1.97
N SER A 74 16.28 11.61 -2.63
CA SER A 74 16.55 11.34 -4.05
C SER A 74 16.88 9.87 -4.34
N THR A 75 17.45 9.15 -3.36
CA THR A 75 17.84 7.74 -3.50
C THR A 75 16.68 6.77 -3.29
N ARG A 76 15.53 7.27 -2.85
CA ARG A 76 14.33 6.50 -2.51
C ARG A 76 13.79 5.68 -3.69
N ALA A 77 13.78 6.27 -4.88
CA ALA A 77 13.28 5.58 -6.08
C ALA A 77 14.12 4.34 -6.43
N ALA A 78 15.43 4.38 -6.17
CA ALA A 78 16.33 3.26 -6.42
C ALA A 78 16.18 2.11 -5.40
N LYS A 79 15.64 2.39 -4.21
CA LYS A 79 15.45 1.42 -3.11
C LYS A 79 14.01 0.92 -2.98
N THR A 80 13.10 1.46 -3.79
CA THR A 80 11.70 1.07 -3.76
C THR A 80 11.52 -0.28 -4.45
N VAL A 81 11.02 -1.26 -3.70
CA VAL A 81 10.70 -2.60 -4.20
C VAL A 81 9.19 -2.72 -4.33
N VAL A 82 8.72 -3.29 -5.44
CA VAL A 82 7.31 -3.65 -5.61
C VAL A 82 7.04 -4.91 -4.80
N LEU A 83 6.17 -4.82 -3.80
CA LEU A 83 5.82 -5.93 -2.92
C LEU A 83 4.69 -6.78 -3.52
N SER A 84 3.66 -6.13 -4.06
CA SER A 84 2.49 -6.85 -4.60
C SER A 84 1.70 -5.96 -5.54
N GLU A 85 1.19 -6.55 -6.62
CA GLU A 85 0.21 -5.94 -7.52
C GLU A 85 -1.04 -6.81 -7.51
N PHE A 86 -2.19 -6.20 -7.22
CA PHE A 86 -3.44 -6.95 -7.09
C PHE A 86 -4.66 -6.11 -7.46
N SER A 87 -5.72 -6.80 -7.86
CA SER A 87 -7.03 -6.19 -8.09
C SER A 87 -8.01 -6.63 -7.00
N TYR A 88 -8.60 -5.67 -6.30
CA TYR A 88 -9.62 -5.93 -5.30
C TYR A 88 -10.96 -6.27 -5.98
N ASP A 89 -11.58 -7.39 -5.62
CA ASP A 89 -12.80 -7.87 -6.28
C ASP A 89 -14.03 -7.75 -5.35
N LEU A 90 -15.06 -7.02 -5.78
CA LEU A 90 -16.32 -6.87 -5.04
C LEU A 90 -17.10 -8.18 -4.86
N LYS A 91 -16.85 -9.19 -5.69
CA LYS A 91 -17.50 -10.50 -5.62
C LYS A 91 -16.95 -11.36 -4.48
N LYS A 92 -15.66 -11.19 -4.15
CA LYS A 92 -14.97 -11.90 -3.07
C LYS A 92 -15.35 -11.32 -1.69
N SER A 93 -14.65 -11.80 -0.65
CA SER A 93 -14.78 -11.30 0.71
C SER A 93 -14.54 -9.78 0.79
N TYR A 94 -15.15 -9.14 1.80
CA TYR A 94 -14.96 -7.71 2.08
C TYR A 94 -13.54 -7.40 2.60
N ALA A 95 -12.86 -8.42 3.12
CA ALA A 95 -11.46 -8.39 3.51
C ALA A 95 -10.70 -9.37 2.62
N GLN A 96 -9.74 -8.87 1.85
CA GLN A 96 -8.92 -9.67 0.93
C GLN A 96 -7.46 -9.53 1.32
N THR A 97 -6.84 -10.68 1.57
CA THR A 97 -5.41 -10.78 1.85
C THR A 97 -4.70 -11.23 0.57
N PHE A 98 -3.60 -10.56 0.27
CA PHE A 98 -2.74 -10.81 -0.87
C PHE A 98 -1.35 -11.09 -0.33
N ASP A 99 -0.84 -12.28 -0.66
CA ASP A 99 0.50 -12.69 -0.25
C ASP A 99 1.55 -11.93 -1.09
N ILE A 100 2.69 -11.64 -0.45
CA ILE A 100 3.84 -11.01 -1.08
C ILE A 100 4.81 -12.12 -1.46
N GLU A 101 4.86 -12.43 -2.76
CA GLU A 101 5.78 -13.41 -3.30
C GLU A 101 7.13 -12.74 -3.59
N GLY A 102 8.07 -12.88 -2.64
CA GLY A 102 9.42 -12.38 -2.86
C GLY A 102 10.26 -12.28 -1.60
N THR A 103 11.22 -13.19 -1.45
CA THR A 103 12.31 -13.12 -0.44
C THR A 103 13.18 -11.86 -0.63
N GLU A 104 13.03 -11.16 -1.75
CA GLU A 104 13.79 -9.99 -2.19
C GLU A 104 13.38 -8.68 -1.49
N ALA A 105 12.19 -8.62 -0.87
CA ALA A 105 11.69 -7.38 -0.26
C ALA A 105 12.53 -6.87 0.91
N GLY A 106 13.37 -7.73 1.50
CA GLY A 106 14.21 -7.38 2.64
C GLY A 106 13.41 -6.85 3.83
N ILE A 107 14.08 -6.07 4.68
CA ILE A 107 13.43 -5.36 5.79
C ILE A 107 12.93 -4.02 5.25
N ILE A 108 11.66 -3.72 5.43
CA ILE A 108 11.07 -2.41 5.08
C ILE A 108 10.48 -1.76 6.33
N ASN A 109 10.48 -0.43 6.36
CA ASN A 109 9.79 0.34 7.40
C ASN A 109 8.78 1.33 6.83
N THR A 110 8.74 1.51 5.51
CA THR A 110 7.77 2.38 4.85
C THR A 110 7.13 1.65 3.66
N VAL A 111 5.82 1.81 3.52
CA VAL A 111 5.00 1.19 2.48
C VAL A 111 4.22 2.27 1.75
N ARG A 112 4.17 2.16 0.43
CA ARG A 112 3.32 2.98 -0.45
C ARG A 112 2.26 2.10 -1.07
N PHE A 113 1.01 2.51 -0.89
CA PHE A 113 -0.16 1.90 -1.51
C PHE A 113 -0.66 2.82 -2.62
N ASP A 114 -0.42 2.44 -3.88
CA ASP A 114 -0.91 3.12 -5.07
C ASP A 114 -2.20 2.44 -5.57
N PHE A 115 -3.14 3.24 -6.07
CA PHE A 115 -4.33 2.74 -6.76
C PHE A 115 -4.71 3.67 -7.92
N THR A 116 -5.09 3.07 -9.05
CA THR A 116 -5.29 3.80 -10.32
C THR A 116 -6.75 3.81 -10.79
N SER A 117 -7.58 2.95 -10.22
CA SER A 117 -8.96 2.79 -10.62
C SER A 117 -9.84 2.38 -9.43
N ASN A 118 -11.15 2.51 -9.62
CA ASN A 118 -12.18 2.01 -8.72
C ASN A 118 -13.21 1.19 -9.50
N HIS A 119 -14.28 0.76 -8.84
CA HIS A 119 -15.34 -0.07 -9.44
C HIS A 119 -16.49 0.73 -10.08
N GLY A 120 -16.22 1.95 -10.54
CA GLY A 120 -17.18 2.76 -11.32
C GLY A 120 -17.72 4.00 -10.62
N SER A 121 -17.19 4.36 -9.45
CA SER A 121 -17.54 5.61 -8.77
C SER A 121 -16.87 6.80 -9.46
N SER A 122 -17.67 7.75 -9.95
CA SER A 122 -17.18 8.99 -10.57
C SER A 122 -16.72 10.05 -9.56
N ALA A 123 -17.21 9.97 -8.33
CA ALA A 123 -17.02 11.00 -7.31
C ALA A 123 -15.75 10.79 -6.48
N LEU A 124 -15.52 9.57 -6.00
CA LEU A 124 -14.45 9.28 -5.04
C LEU A 124 -14.09 7.80 -4.96
N THR A 125 -12.89 7.54 -4.43
CA THR A 125 -12.41 6.20 -4.08
C THR A 125 -12.22 6.12 -2.56
N CYS A 126 -12.82 5.10 -1.94
CA CYS A 126 -12.82 4.88 -0.50
C CYS A 126 -11.96 3.69 -0.12
N ILE A 127 -11.10 3.87 0.88
CA ILE A 127 -10.36 2.79 1.53
C ILE A 127 -10.82 2.74 2.98
N TYR A 128 -11.23 1.57 3.46
CA TYR A 128 -11.64 1.42 4.85
C TYR A 128 -10.46 1.08 5.74
N ARG A 129 -9.76 -0.01 5.41
CA ARG A 129 -8.62 -0.47 6.20
C ARG A 129 -7.60 -1.13 5.28
N PHE A 130 -6.36 -0.70 5.43
CA PHE A 130 -5.21 -1.34 4.83
C PHE A 130 -4.30 -1.84 5.95
N ARG A 131 -3.85 -3.10 5.84
CA ARG A 131 -2.99 -3.75 6.81
C ARG A 131 -1.79 -4.35 6.10
N VAL A 132 -0.63 -4.19 6.72
CA VAL A 132 0.61 -4.84 6.30
C VAL A 132 0.93 -5.88 7.36
N HIS A 133 1.12 -7.11 6.92
CA HIS A 133 1.54 -8.23 7.76
C HIS A 133 2.98 -8.58 7.42
N GLY A 134 3.72 -8.96 8.44
CA GLY A 134 5.11 -9.35 8.28
C GLY A 134 5.71 -9.79 9.60
N ARG A 135 6.94 -10.28 9.53
CA ARG A 135 7.70 -10.72 10.69
C ARG A 135 8.77 -9.71 11.05
N GLU A 136 9.06 -9.62 12.33
CA GLU A 136 10.22 -8.86 12.80
C GLU A 136 11.49 -9.60 12.36
N PRO A 137 12.50 -8.88 11.81
CA PRO A 137 13.78 -9.49 11.51
C PRO A 137 14.39 -10.02 12.82
N SER A 138 14.61 -11.34 12.90
CA SER A 138 15.15 -11.93 14.12
C SER A 138 16.55 -11.37 14.41
N PRO A 139 16.88 -10.99 15.65
CA PRO A 139 18.22 -10.48 16.00
C PRO A 139 19.33 -11.53 15.87
N ARG A 140 18.99 -12.81 15.61
CA ARG A 140 19.93 -13.95 15.63
C ARG A 140 20.62 -14.25 14.30
N ALA A 141 20.20 -13.65 13.19
CA ALA A 141 20.85 -13.89 11.90
C ALA A 141 22.19 -13.15 11.73
N GLY A 142 22.55 -12.25 12.66
CA GLY A 142 23.80 -11.47 12.64
C GLY A 142 24.91 -11.95 13.58
N MET A 143 24.73 -13.02 14.35
CA MET A 143 25.74 -13.50 15.32
C MET A 143 26.02 -15.01 15.21
N ALA A 144 26.28 -15.48 13.99
CA ALA A 144 26.80 -16.83 13.74
C ALA A 144 27.97 -16.79 12.75
N LEU A 145 28.97 -15.94 13.02
CA LEU A 145 30.29 -16.07 12.40
C LEU A 145 31.35 -15.44 13.30
N GLN A 146 31.72 -16.14 14.37
CA GLN A 146 33.02 -16.05 15.04
C GLN A 146 33.11 -17.16 16.09
N ALA A 147 33.77 -18.25 15.70
CA ALA A 147 34.36 -19.25 16.59
C ALA A 147 35.76 -19.55 16.03
#